data_AF-A0A1F9PC19-F1
#
_entry.id   AF-A0A1F9PC19-F1
#
_cell.length_a   1.000
_cell.length_b   1.000
_cell.length_c   1.000
_cell.angle_alpha   90.00
_cell.angle_beta   90.00
_cell.angle_gamma   90.00
#
_symmetry.space_group_name_H-M   'P 1'
#
loop_
_entity.id
_entity.type
_entity.pdbx_description
1 polymer ?
#
loop_
_entity_poly.entity_id
_entity_poly.type
_entity_poly.pdbx_seq_one_letter_code
_entity_poly.pdbx_strand_id
1 'polypeptide(L)'
;MKRNLMMWVLFAVVFFLTGCAGGYLSGSNSAGPSGSVLGLAEKDGGANQTVTFEVTGKGLEPETSITKGEAIIMAERAAIMDGYRQFAEKIHGVYVDAYMKSGYGTINHDMIKTNTQSWLRGVELVEIRHGNHGITEAIMHLRINFTKQGMVWWPSGLGSNIAPM
;
A
#
# COMPACT_ATOMS: atom_id res chain seq x y z
N MET A 1 -49.98 -52.65 -9.47
CA MET A 1 -48.53 -52.37 -9.31
C MET A 1 -47.95 -51.32 -10.29
N LYS A 2 -48.74 -50.66 -11.15
CA LYS A 2 -48.19 -49.68 -12.14
C LYS A 2 -48.24 -48.20 -11.71
N ARG A 3 -48.99 -47.87 -10.64
CA ARG A 3 -49.20 -46.48 -10.19
C ARG A 3 -48.06 -45.91 -9.32
N ASN A 4 -47.31 -46.77 -8.62
CA ASN A 4 -46.16 -46.34 -7.81
C ASN A 4 -44.89 -46.14 -8.65
N LEU A 5 -44.75 -46.85 -9.77
CA LEU A 5 -43.59 -46.69 -10.66
C LEU A 5 -43.62 -45.35 -11.41
N MET A 6 -44.81 -44.86 -11.78
CA MET A 6 -44.97 -43.56 -12.46
C MET A 6 -44.71 -42.37 -11.53
N MET A 7 -44.96 -42.52 -10.22
CA MET A 7 -44.72 -41.48 -9.22
C MET A 7 -43.22 -41.31 -8.90
N TRP A 8 -42.45 -42.40 -8.92
CA TRP A 8 -40.99 -42.36 -8.75
C TRP A 8 -40.25 -41.80 -9.98
N VAL A 9 -40.76 -42.06 -11.18
CA VAL A 9 -40.22 -41.46 -12.42
C VAL A 9 -40.48 -39.96 -12.46
N LEU A 10 -41.66 -39.49 -12.04
CA LEU A 10 -41.96 -38.05 -11.93
C LEU A 10 -41.07 -37.34 -10.90
N PHE A 11 -40.74 -38.00 -9.77
CA PHE A 11 -39.85 -37.43 -8.76
C PHE A 11 -38.39 -37.38 -9.23
N ALA A 12 -37.95 -38.36 -10.01
CA ALA A 12 -36.61 -38.39 -10.60
C ALA A 12 -36.42 -37.30 -11.68
N VAL A 13 -37.45 -37.00 -12.48
CA VAL A 13 -37.37 -35.99 -13.55
C VAL A 13 -37.28 -34.56 -12.99
N VAL A 14 -37.89 -34.28 -11.83
CA VAL A 14 -37.78 -32.96 -11.17
C VAL A 14 -36.38 -32.71 -10.61
N PHE A 15 -35.65 -33.77 -10.22
CA PHE A 15 -34.28 -33.67 -9.71
C PHE A 15 -33.21 -33.41 -10.79
N PHE A 16 -33.50 -33.73 -12.06
CA PHE A 16 -32.55 -33.56 -13.17
C PHE A 16 -32.60 -32.18 -13.85
N LEU A 17 -33.57 -31.34 -13.54
CA LEU A 17 -33.73 -30.00 -14.15
C LEU A 17 -33.15 -28.84 -13.31
N THR A 18 -32.59 -29.11 -12.13
CA THR A 18 -31.90 -28.11 -11.30
C THR A 18 -30.40 -28.33 -11.35
N GLY A 19 -29.78 -27.86 -12.43
CA GLY A 19 -28.33 -27.74 -12.56
C GLY A 19 -27.76 -26.68 -11.61
N CYS A 20 -26.71 -27.08 -10.91
CA CYS A 20 -25.62 -26.30 -10.32
C CYS A 20 -25.96 -25.03 -9.49
N ALA A 21 -26.25 -25.22 -8.20
CA ALA A 21 -25.76 -24.32 -7.15
C ALA A 21 -24.70 -25.10 -6.35
N GLY A 22 -23.45 -25.08 -6.83
CA GLY A 22 -22.32 -25.59 -6.07
C GLY A 22 -22.12 -24.71 -4.84
N GLY A 23 -22.41 -25.25 -3.65
CA GLY A 23 -21.97 -24.66 -2.40
C GLY A 23 -20.45 -24.72 -2.32
N TYR A 24 -19.78 -23.62 -2.63
CA TYR A 24 -18.36 -23.45 -2.37
C TYR A 24 -18.15 -23.15 -0.88
N LEU A 25 -18.01 -24.20 -0.07
CA LEU A 25 -17.17 -24.12 1.11
C LEU A 25 -15.72 -24.08 0.60
N SER A 26 -15.21 -22.88 0.35
CA SER A 26 -13.79 -22.67 0.09
C SER A 26 -13.06 -22.71 1.43
N GLY A 27 -12.74 -23.92 1.89
CA GLY A 27 -11.63 -24.13 2.81
C GLY A 27 -10.33 -23.98 2.04
N SER A 28 -9.81 -22.76 1.97
CA SER A 28 -8.51 -22.47 1.38
C SER A 28 -7.40 -22.73 2.41
N ASN A 29 -6.98 -23.98 2.55
CA ASN A 29 -5.61 -24.27 2.93
C ASN A 29 -4.73 -24.07 1.69
N SER A 30 -4.33 -22.83 1.44
CA SER A 30 -3.25 -22.52 0.51
C SER A 30 -2.10 -21.92 1.31
N ALA A 31 -1.13 -22.76 1.64
CA ALA A 31 0.23 -22.32 1.86
C ALA A 31 0.71 -21.66 0.55
N GLY A 32 0.79 -20.34 0.56
CA GLY A 32 1.31 -19.49 -0.51
C GLY A 32 2.19 -18.39 0.10
N PRO A 33 3.16 -17.85 -0.64
CA PRO A 33 4.30 -17.14 -0.05
C PRO A 33 3.88 -15.89 0.72
N SER A 34 4.39 -15.77 1.95
CA SER A 34 4.35 -14.53 2.74
C SER A 34 4.81 -13.34 1.91
N GLY A 35 3.92 -12.38 1.68
CA GLY A 35 4.24 -11.17 0.94
C GLY A 35 3.05 -10.33 0.44
N SER A 36 1.81 -10.66 0.78
CA SER A 36 0.67 -9.80 0.43
C SER A 36 0.57 -8.61 1.40
N VAL A 37 1.12 -7.47 1.00
CA VAL A 37 0.91 -6.16 1.66
C VAL A 37 -0.43 -5.51 1.27
N LEU A 38 -1.25 -6.18 0.45
CA LEU A 38 -2.59 -5.73 0.11
C LEU A 38 -3.58 -6.46 1.01
N GLY A 39 -3.92 -5.81 2.12
CA GLY A 39 -5.08 -6.15 2.93
C GLY A 39 -6.34 -6.17 2.07
N LEU A 40 -7.23 -7.08 2.41
CA LEU A 40 -8.53 -7.35 1.79
C LEU A 40 -9.26 -6.05 1.45
N ALA A 41 -9.14 -5.61 0.19
CA ALA A 41 -10.00 -4.59 -0.37
C ALA A 41 -11.39 -5.19 -0.49
N GLU A 42 -12.27 -4.81 0.43
CA GLU A 42 -13.70 -5.02 0.33
C GLU A 42 -14.17 -4.51 -1.02
N LYS A 43 -14.59 -5.44 -1.88
CA LYS A 43 -15.05 -5.16 -3.23
C LYS A 43 -16.45 -4.56 -3.14
N ASP A 44 -16.52 -3.29 -2.74
CA ASP A 44 -17.76 -2.52 -2.78
C ASP A 44 -18.04 -2.09 -4.22
N GLY A 45 -19.24 -2.42 -4.70
CA GLY A 45 -19.66 -2.26 -6.07
C GLY A 45 -19.98 -0.81 -6.42
N GLY A 46 -18.95 -0.04 -6.77
CA GLY A 46 -19.08 1.30 -7.35
C GLY A 46 -17.70 1.86 -7.68
N ALA A 47 -17.50 2.33 -8.90
CA ALA A 47 -16.19 2.67 -9.47
C ALA A 47 -15.51 3.90 -8.83
N ASN A 48 -15.02 3.76 -7.61
CA ASN A 48 -14.16 4.74 -6.93
C ASN A 48 -13.28 4.03 -5.89
N GLN A 49 -12.21 3.40 -6.37
CA GLN A 49 -11.20 2.81 -5.48
C GLN A 49 -10.42 3.96 -4.83
N THR A 50 -10.82 4.32 -3.60
CA THR A 50 -10.09 5.28 -2.78
C THR A 50 -9.17 4.52 -1.83
N VAL A 51 -7.85 4.70 -2.00
CA VAL A 51 -6.87 4.14 -1.07
C VAL A 51 -6.44 5.23 -0.10
N THR A 52 -6.40 4.89 1.18
CA THR A 52 -5.91 5.78 2.23
C THR A 52 -4.53 5.32 2.65
N PHE A 53 -3.55 6.21 2.59
CA PHE A 53 -2.19 6.01 3.07
C PHE A 53 -2.03 6.71 4.41
N GLU A 54 -1.36 6.05 5.35
CA GLU A 54 -1.01 6.61 6.66
C GLU A 54 0.51 6.63 6.83
N VAL A 55 1.01 7.72 7.42
CA VAL A 55 2.40 7.87 7.85
C VAL A 55 2.46 8.54 9.21
N THR A 56 3.52 8.22 9.95
CA THR A 56 3.84 8.88 11.21
C THR A 56 5.20 9.55 11.05
N GLY A 57 5.21 10.86 10.89
CA GLY A 57 6.44 11.65 10.83
C GLY A 57 6.97 11.95 12.23
N LYS A 58 8.28 12.08 12.38
CA LYS A 58 8.92 12.37 13.68
C LYS A 58 9.81 13.60 13.61
N GLY A 59 9.76 14.41 14.66
CA GLY A 59 10.58 15.59 14.83
C GLY A 59 11.13 15.65 16.25
N LEU A 60 12.30 16.25 16.40
CA LEU A 60 12.97 16.40 17.69
C LEU A 60 13.15 17.88 17.99
N GLU A 61 12.86 18.25 19.24
CA GLU A 61 13.13 19.58 19.77
C GLU A 61 14.65 19.83 19.78
N PRO A 62 15.14 20.89 19.12
CA PRO A 62 16.56 21.19 19.12
C PRO A 62 17.00 21.76 20.47
N GLU A 63 18.16 21.34 20.95
CA GLU A 63 18.75 21.86 22.20
C GLU A 63 19.19 23.33 22.09
N THR A 64 19.32 23.86 20.87
CA THR A 64 19.83 25.21 20.57
C THR A 64 18.76 26.30 20.56
N SER A 65 17.48 25.96 20.79
CA SER A 65 16.37 26.93 20.79
C SER A 65 16.47 27.92 21.95
N ILE A 66 16.08 29.18 21.73
CA ILE A 66 16.11 30.22 22.77
C ILE A 66 14.98 30.02 23.78
N THR A 67 13.81 29.60 23.28
CA THR A 67 12.64 29.34 24.13
C THR A 67 12.10 27.94 23.91
N LYS A 68 11.49 27.36 24.96
CA LYS A 68 10.86 26.05 24.85
C LYS A 68 9.73 26.02 23.81
N GLY A 69 8.96 27.11 23.70
CA GLY A 69 7.91 27.22 22.69
C GLY A 69 8.46 27.18 21.26
N GLU A 70 9.61 27.81 21.03
CA GLU A 70 10.31 27.75 19.75
C GLU A 70 10.78 26.33 19.42
N ALA A 71 11.32 25.61 20.41
CA ALA A 71 11.74 24.22 20.26
C ALA A 71 10.60 23.33 19.78
N ILE A 72 9.44 23.45 20.45
CA ILE A 72 8.23 22.67 20.14
C ILE A 72 7.77 22.95 18.71
N ILE A 73 7.71 24.22 18.31
CA ILE A 73 7.29 24.61 16.95
C ILE A 73 8.27 24.06 15.90
N MET A 74 9.58 24.05 16.19
CA MET A 74 10.56 23.44 15.30
C MET A 74 10.39 21.92 15.18
N ALA A 75 10.14 21.23 16.30
CA ALA A 75 9.89 19.79 16.31
C ALA A 75 8.63 19.41 15.53
N GLU A 76 7.53 20.15 15.70
CA GLU A 76 6.30 19.96 14.93
C GLU A 76 6.54 20.09 13.43
N ARG A 77 7.26 21.14 13.01
CA ARG A 77 7.61 21.35 11.60
C ARG A 77 8.47 20.22 11.06
N ALA A 78 9.45 19.75 11.83
CA ALA A 78 10.29 18.62 11.46
C ALA A 78 9.46 17.34 11.30
N ALA A 79 8.53 17.07 12.23
CA ALA A 79 7.65 15.90 12.18
C ALA A 79 6.76 15.91 10.94
N ILE A 80 6.15 17.05 10.62
CA ILE A 80 5.33 17.20 9.42
C ILE A 80 6.18 16.98 8.15
N MET A 81 7.36 17.61 8.07
CA MET A 81 8.25 17.46 6.91
C MET A 81 8.73 16.02 6.74
N ASP A 82 9.02 15.32 7.84
CA ASP A 82 9.41 13.92 7.81
C ASP A 82 8.29 13.03 7.26
N GLY A 83 7.04 13.25 7.67
CA GLY A 83 5.93 12.49 7.12
C GLY A 83 5.64 12.81 5.65
N TYR A 84 5.82 14.06 5.19
CA TYR A 84 5.76 14.38 3.74
C TYR A 84 6.84 13.63 2.94
N ARG A 85 8.07 13.53 3.47
CA ARG A 85 9.13 12.72 2.87
C ARG A 85 8.70 11.25 2.78
N GLN A 86 8.18 10.67 3.87
CA GLN A 86 7.68 9.29 3.87
C GLN A 86 6.56 9.09 2.83
N PHE A 87 5.64 10.04 2.67
CA PHE A 87 4.62 9.96 1.62
C PHE A 87 5.22 10.00 0.21
N ALA A 88 6.17 10.90 -0.04
CA ALA A 88 6.80 11.01 -1.36
C ALA A 88 7.47 9.68 -1.74
N GLU A 89 8.18 9.06 -0.80
CA GLU A 89 8.82 7.76 -0.97
C GLU A 89 7.79 6.62 -1.15
N LYS A 90 6.72 6.58 -0.34
CA LYS A 90 5.69 5.54 -0.44
C LYS A 90 4.89 5.60 -1.75
N ILE A 91 4.64 6.81 -2.27
CA ILE A 91 3.75 7.01 -3.43
C ILE A 91 4.53 6.96 -4.74
N HIS A 92 5.63 7.72 -4.83
CA HIS A 92 6.42 7.84 -6.05
C HIS A 92 7.60 6.87 -6.11
N GLY A 93 7.97 6.25 -4.99
CA GLY A 93 9.18 5.47 -4.88
C GLY A 93 10.43 6.35 -4.74
N VAL A 94 11.58 5.67 -4.80
CA VAL A 94 12.91 6.28 -4.65
C VAL A 94 13.79 5.74 -5.77
N TYR A 95 14.52 6.63 -6.43
CA TYR A 95 15.55 6.27 -7.39
C TYR A 95 16.89 6.13 -6.66
N VAL A 96 17.57 4.99 -6.84
CA VAL A 96 18.80 4.63 -6.13
C VAL A 96 19.95 4.43 -7.11
N ASP A 97 20.96 5.28 -7.03
CA ASP A 97 22.24 5.10 -7.73
C ASP A 97 23.29 4.57 -6.76
N ALA A 98 24.07 3.57 -7.16
CA ALA A 98 25.16 3.03 -6.36
C ALA A 98 26.46 2.99 -7.17
N TYR A 99 27.54 3.54 -6.61
CA TYR A 99 28.87 3.55 -7.22
C TYR A 99 29.85 2.80 -6.34
N MET A 100 30.36 1.68 -6.85
CA MET A 100 31.35 0.85 -6.15
C MET A 100 32.69 0.86 -6.91
N LYS A 101 33.79 1.08 -6.20
CA LYS A 101 35.16 0.94 -6.71
C LYS A 101 35.87 -0.20 -6.00
N SER A 102 36.20 -1.25 -6.76
CA SER A 102 36.98 -2.40 -6.27
C SER A 102 38.39 -2.38 -6.85
N GLY A 103 39.40 -2.69 -6.04
CA GLY A 103 40.80 -2.81 -6.45
C GLY A 103 41.54 -3.81 -5.55
N TYR A 104 42.42 -4.63 -6.12
CA TYR A 104 43.19 -5.68 -5.42
C TYR A 104 42.37 -6.65 -4.54
N GLY A 105 41.14 -6.98 -4.95
CA GLY A 105 40.28 -7.90 -4.21
C GLY A 105 39.61 -7.31 -2.97
N THR A 106 39.72 -5.99 -2.74
CA THR A 106 39.02 -5.26 -1.67
C THR A 106 38.08 -4.19 -2.23
N ILE A 107 36.90 -4.03 -1.61
CA ILE A 107 36.00 -2.90 -1.87
C ILE A 107 36.64 -1.66 -1.23
N ASN A 108 37.02 -0.68 -2.05
CA ASN A 108 37.76 0.49 -1.58
C ASN A 108 36.87 1.73 -1.42
N HIS A 109 35.73 1.80 -2.13
CA HIS A 109 34.75 2.88 -1.99
C HIS A 109 33.36 2.42 -2.45
N ASP A 110 32.33 2.72 -1.67
CA ASP A 110 30.92 2.54 -2.01
C ASP A 110 30.16 3.82 -1.67
N MET A 111 29.36 4.32 -2.61
CA MET A 111 28.51 5.50 -2.44
C MET A 111 27.12 5.20 -3.00
N ILE A 112 26.10 5.29 -2.14
CA ILE A 112 24.69 5.10 -2.50
C ILE A 112 23.98 6.45 -2.40
N LYS A 113 23.35 6.88 -3.49
CA LYS A 113 22.57 8.12 -3.58
C LYS A 113 21.11 7.79 -3.87
N THR A 114 20.22 8.28 -3.02
CA THR A 114 18.77 8.12 -3.16
C THR A 114 18.12 9.47 -3.47
N ASN A 115 17.26 9.52 -4.48
CA ASN A 115 16.54 10.75 -4.84
C ASN A 115 15.06 10.44 -5.05
N THR A 116 14.19 11.34 -4.61
CA THR A 116 12.75 11.31 -4.90
C THR A 116 12.25 12.73 -5.17
N GLN A 117 11.40 12.89 -6.18
CA GLN A 117 10.79 14.17 -6.51
C GLN A 117 9.30 13.94 -6.75
N SER A 118 8.48 14.61 -5.94
CA SER A 118 7.01 14.46 -5.97
C SER A 118 6.32 15.77 -5.61
N TRP A 119 5.11 15.93 -6.12
CA TRP A 119 4.18 17.00 -5.74
C TRP A 119 2.97 16.38 -5.04
N LEU A 120 2.92 16.51 -3.72
CA LEU A 120 1.83 15.98 -2.90
C LEU A 120 0.81 17.08 -2.58
N ARG A 121 -0.48 16.76 -2.73
CA ARG A 121 -1.60 17.65 -2.39
C ARG A 121 -2.68 16.85 -1.66
N GLY A 122 -3.35 17.48 -0.71
CA GLY A 122 -4.46 16.85 0.02
C GLY A 122 -4.03 15.90 1.15
N VAL A 123 -2.80 16.05 1.67
CA VAL A 123 -2.41 15.39 2.92
C VAL A 123 -3.17 16.03 4.08
N GLU A 124 -3.82 15.22 4.88
CA GLU A 124 -4.56 15.60 6.08
C GLU A 124 -3.70 15.33 7.31
N LEU A 125 -3.52 16.35 8.15
CA LEU A 125 -2.89 16.21 9.46
C LEU A 125 -3.96 15.78 10.46
N VAL A 126 -3.87 14.53 10.93
CA VAL A 126 -4.86 13.92 11.83
C VAL A 126 -4.59 14.32 13.26
N GLU A 127 -3.34 14.17 13.68
CA GLU A 127 -2.95 14.37 15.08
C GLU A 127 -1.47 14.76 15.16
N ILE A 128 -1.15 15.60 16.13
CA ILE A 128 0.23 15.85 16.59
C ILE A 128 0.31 15.37 18.04
N ARG A 129 1.26 14.47 18.31
CA ARG A 129 1.55 13.96 19.65
C ARG A 129 2.90 14.46 20.11
N HIS A 130 2.92 15.17 21.22
CA HIS A 130 4.16 15.53 21.91
C HIS A 130 4.50 14.42 22.89
N GLY A 131 5.50 13.62 22.54
CA GLY A 131 6.05 12.58 23.38
C GLY A 131 6.98 13.14 24.46
N ASN A 132 7.40 12.24 25.36
CA ASN A 132 8.44 12.58 26.32
C ASN A 132 9.78 12.79 25.60
N HIS A 133 10.67 13.58 26.21
CA HIS A 133 12.02 13.88 25.71
C HIS A 133 12.06 14.75 24.44
N GLY A 134 11.04 15.57 24.20
CA GLY A 134 11.03 16.53 23.09
C GLY A 134 10.84 15.89 21.71
N ILE A 135 10.35 14.65 21.67
CA ILE A 135 9.99 13.98 20.42
C ILE A 135 8.55 14.35 20.09
N THR A 136 8.32 14.90 18.91
CA THR A 136 6.99 15.18 18.37
C THR A 136 6.68 14.22 17.23
N GLU A 137 5.49 13.64 17.24
CA GLU A 137 5.01 12.72 16.20
C GLU A 137 3.81 13.36 15.48
N ALA A 138 3.84 13.36 14.14
CA ALA A 138 2.75 13.86 13.31
C ALA A 138 2.11 12.68 12.55
N ILE A 139 0.86 12.38 12.88
CA ILE A 139 0.07 11.34 12.22
C ILE A 139 -0.69 12.01 11.08
N MET A 140 -0.48 11.51 9.86
CA MET A 140 -1.04 12.12 8.65
C MET A 140 -1.65 11.06 7.74
N HIS A 141 -2.76 11.40 7.12
CA HIS A 141 -3.48 10.57 6.16
C HIS A 141 -3.49 11.22 4.78
N LEU A 142 -3.37 10.40 3.74
CA LEU A 142 -3.56 10.82 2.36
C LEU A 142 -4.54 9.89 1.67
N ARG A 143 -5.65 10.45 1.19
CA ARG A 143 -6.67 9.71 0.44
C ARG A 143 -6.50 9.95 -1.05
N ILE A 144 -6.18 8.91 -1.80
CA ILE A 144 -6.04 8.95 -3.26
C ILE A 144 -7.22 8.22 -3.87
N ASN A 145 -8.00 8.92 -4.68
CA ASN A 145 -9.05 8.31 -5.47
C ASN A 145 -8.55 7.99 -6.87
N PHE A 146 -8.45 6.71 -7.20
CA PHE A 146 -8.02 6.24 -8.52
C PHE A 146 -9.20 6.26 -9.50
N THR A 147 -9.68 7.45 -9.85
CA THR A 147 -10.75 7.62 -10.87
C THR A 147 -10.21 7.54 -12.31
N LYS A 148 -8.89 7.67 -12.50
CA LYS A 148 -8.27 7.68 -13.82
C LYS A 148 -7.78 6.29 -14.25
N GLN A 149 -8.47 5.72 -15.23
CA GLN A 149 -7.95 4.64 -16.07
C GLN A 149 -6.68 5.15 -16.79
N GLY A 150 -5.52 4.63 -16.39
CA GLY A 150 -4.22 5.00 -16.97
C GLY A 150 -3.09 5.27 -15.98
N MET A 151 -3.35 5.26 -14.66
CA MET A 151 -2.28 5.34 -13.66
C MET A 151 -1.64 3.95 -13.47
N VAL A 152 -0.65 3.63 -14.31
CA VAL A 152 0.19 2.44 -14.15
C VAL A 152 1.12 2.66 -12.97
N TRP A 153 0.82 2.03 -11.84
CA TRP A 153 1.63 2.06 -10.63
C TRP A 153 2.45 0.76 -10.52
N TRP A 154 3.38 0.55 -11.46
CA TRP A 154 4.46 -0.44 -11.36
C TRP A 154 5.54 -0.13 -12.41
N PRO A 155 6.82 -0.49 -12.17
CA PRO A 155 7.78 -0.55 -13.28
C PRO A 155 7.24 -1.58 -14.28
N SER A 156 7.00 -1.17 -15.53
CA SER A 156 6.65 -2.08 -16.64
C SER A 156 7.85 -2.95 -17.04
N GLY A 157 8.39 -3.68 -16.08
CA GLY A 157 9.56 -4.53 -16.16
C GLY A 157 9.25 -5.95 -15.69
N LEU A 158 8.11 -6.49 -16.06
CA LEU A 158 7.96 -7.92 -16.30
C LEU A 158 7.18 -8.06 -17.60
N GLY A 159 7.92 -8.34 -18.66
CA GLY A 159 7.38 -8.41 -20.01
C GLY A 159 6.31 -9.50 -20.14
N SER A 160 5.32 -9.20 -20.96
CA SER A 160 4.89 -10.15 -21.96
C SER A 160 4.27 -9.37 -23.13
N ASN A 161 4.97 -9.33 -24.26
CA ASN A 161 4.45 -9.00 -25.59
C ASN A 161 4.34 -7.50 -25.99
N ILE A 162 5.48 -6.83 -26.15
CA ILE A 162 5.57 -5.66 -27.04
C ILE A 162 6.73 -5.88 -28.01
N ALA A 163 6.41 -6.24 -29.26
CA ALA A 163 7.36 -6.18 -30.36
C ALA A 163 7.39 -4.73 -30.89
N PRO A 164 8.57 -4.16 -31.18
CA PRO A 164 8.64 -2.85 -31.81
C PRO A 164 8.10 -2.94 -33.24
N MET A 165 7.14 -2.06 -33.56
CA MET A 165 6.85 -1.67 -34.93
C MET A 165 7.87 -0.64 -35.38
#